data_AF-A0A8X8ARA3-F1
#
_entry.id   AF-A0A8X8ARA3-F1
#
_cell.length_a   1.000
_cell.length_b   1.000
_cell.length_c   1.000
_cell.angle_alpha   90.00
_cell.angle_beta   90.00
_cell.angle_gamma   90.00
#
_symmetry.space_group_name_H-M   'P 1'
#
loop_
_entity.id
_entity.type
_entity.pdbx_description
1 polymer ?
#
loop_
_entity_poly.entity_id
_entity_poly.type
_entity_poly.pdbx_seq_one_letter_code
_entity_poly.pdbx_strand_id
1 'polypeptide(L)'
;MQFSIAKILERYKSHSEVMATSSKDANDSEVYFGKYTNLKSVAEILQIPQRKLEGSCPGEQTLSEFVQQATQLDAALKYVRARKMQLMLESVKSLQDKVLLYACLQFNMNEEKMLKEENQQLQKQIVAMKKGGEIYNGKVDHPLGHPPQQTTLCLLK
;
A
#
# COMPACT_ATOMS: atom_id res chain seq x y z
N MET A 1 16.79 -36.66 -39.10
CA MET A 1 17.60 -37.67 -38.37
C MET A 1 18.42 -36.95 -37.31
N GLN A 2 18.11 -37.11 -36.02
CA GLN A 2 19.02 -36.64 -34.96
C GLN A 2 20.19 -37.61 -34.83
N PHE A 3 21.41 -37.13 -35.04
CA PHE A 3 22.63 -37.88 -34.79
C PHE A 3 23.05 -37.67 -33.34
N SER A 4 23.01 -38.73 -32.52
CA SER A 4 23.55 -38.70 -31.16
C SER A 4 25.05 -39.03 -31.21
N ILE A 5 25.84 -38.34 -30.39
CA ILE A 5 27.28 -38.62 -30.17
C ILE A 5 27.50 -40.11 -29.86
N ALA A 6 26.60 -40.75 -29.10
CA ALA A 6 26.67 -42.18 -28.81
C ALA A 6 26.61 -43.04 -30.09
N LYS A 7 25.70 -42.71 -31.02
CA LYS A 7 25.53 -43.41 -32.30
C LYS A 7 26.67 -43.17 -33.28
N ILE A 8 27.44 -42.08 -33.11
CA ILE A 8 28.63 -41.79 -33.91
C ILE A 8 29.81 -42.59 -33.39
N LEU A 9 30.00 -42.61 -32.05
CA LEU A 9 31.05 -43.38 -31.39
C LEU A 9 30.89 -44.88 -31.61
N GLU A 10 29.67 -45.41 -31.57
CA GLU A 10 29.38 -46.82 -31.84
C GLU A 10 29.79 -47.23 -33.25
N ARG A 11 29.39 -46.44 -34.26
CA ARG A 11 29.79 -46.70 -35.66
C ARG A 11 31.29 -46.61 -35.86
N TYR A 12 31.94 -45.64 -35.22
CA TYR A 12 33.38 -45.48 -35.29
C TYR A 12 34.12 -46.63 -34.62
N LYS A 13 33.60 -47.14 -33.49
CA LYS A 13 34.11 -48.34 -32.80
C LYS A 13 34.09 -49.55 -33.73
N SER A 14 32.92 -49.88 -34.28
CA SER A 14 32.76 -51.04 -35.17
C SER A 14 33.65 -50.94 -36.41
N HIS A 15 33.78 -49.75 -37.00
CA HIS A 15 34.70 -49.53 -38.11
C HIS A 15 36.18 -49.72 -37.71
N SER A 16 36.58 -49.21 -36.55
CA SER A 16 37.95 -49.36 -36.05
C SER A 16 38.32 -50.83 -35.75
N GLU A 17 37.37 -51.61 -35.23
CA GLU A 17 37.54 -53.04 -34.96
C GLU A 17 37.68 -53.84 -36.26
N VAL A 18 36.85 -53.57 -37.26
CA VAL A 18 36.94 -54.20 -38.59
C VAL A 18 38.29 -53.89 -39.24
N MET A 19 38.75 -52.65 -39.20
CA MET A 19 40.04 -52.25 -39.77
C MET A 19 41.24 -52.84 -39.03
N ALA A 20 41.15 -52.94 -37.70
CA ALA A 20 42.17 -53.60 -36.87
C ALA A 20 42.31 -55.10 -37.18
N THR A 21 41.19 -55.80 -37.45
CA THR A 21 41.20 -57.24 -37.81
C THR A 21 41.60 -57.53 -39.26
N SER A 22 41.48 -56.55 -40.15
CA SER A 22 41.79 -56.66 -41.58
C SER A 22 43.24 -56.30 -41.90
N SER A 23 43.91 -55.52 -41.03
CA SER A 23 45.33 -55.20 -41.22
C SER A 23 46.23 -56.39 -40.90
N LYS A 24 47.25 -56.60 -41.74
CA LYS A 24 48.29 -57.63 -41.55
C LYS A 24 49.40 -57.17 -40.61
N ASP A 25 49.44 -55.87 -40.30
CA ASP A 25 50.46 -55.25 -39.46
C ASP A 25 49.91 -54.96 -38.07
N ALA A 26 50.52 -55.55 -37.04
CA ALA A 26 50.13 -55.36 -35.64
C ALA A 26 50.14 -53.87 -35.22
N ASN A 27 50.99 -53.07 -35.87
CA ASN A 27 51.13 -51.63 -35.64
C ASN A 27 49.88 -50.84 -36.05
N ASP A 28 49.19 -51.26 -37.13
CA ASP A 28 47.99 -50.56 -37.61
C ASP A 28 46.79 -50.78 -36.68
N SER A 29 46.65 -52.00 -36.15
CA SER A 29 45.61 -52.33 -35.16
C SER A 29 45.69 -51.41 -33.94
N GLU A 30 46.91 -51.17 -33.44
CA GLU A 30 47.18 -50.29 -32.30
C GLU A 30 46.85 -48.82 -32.63
N VAL A 31 47.13 -48.38 -33.87
CA VAL A 31 46.80 -47.04 -34.37
C VAL A 31 45.29 -46.80 -34.46
N TYR A 32 44.51 -47.77 -34.96
CA TYR A 32 43.04 -47.64 -35.06
C TYR A 32 42.38 -47.62 -33.67
N PHE A 33 42.86 -48.45 -32.74
CA PHE A 33 42.40 -48.44 -31.35
C PHE A 33 42.75 -47.12 -30.65
N GLY A 34 43.96 -46.59 -30.86
CA GLY A 34 44.39 -45.29 -30.35
C GLY A 34 43.52 -44.12 -30.85
N LYS A 35 43.12 -44.15 -32.13
CA LYS A 35 42.21 -43.13 -32.70
C LYS A 35 40.80 -43.19 -32.09
N TYR A 36 40.25 -44.39 -31.89
CA TYR A 36 38.95 -44.56 -31.24
C TYR A 36 38.97 -44.07 -29.78
N THR A 37 39.99 -44.44 -29.01
CA THR A 37 40.12 -44.04 -27.60
C THR A 37 40.27 -42.53 -27.44
N ASN A 38 41.03 -41.87 -28.32
CA ASN A 38 41.13 -40.42 -28.37
C ASN A 38 39.78 -39.76 -28.71
N LEU A 39 39.07 -40.26 -29.74
CA LEU A 39 37.77 -39.71 -30.10
C LEU A 39 36.74 -39.86 -28.97
N LYS A 40 36.76 -41.00 -28.28
CA LYS A 40 35.90 -41.27 -27.13
C LYS A 40 36.17 -40.30 -25.97
N SER A 41 37.45 -40.04 -25.65
CA SER A 41 37.81 -39.11 -24.58
C SER A 41 37.42 -37.66 -24.92
N VAL A 42 37.61 -37.23 -26.17
CA VAL A 42 37.15 -35.92 -26.66
C VAL A 42 35.63 -35.81 -26.55
N ALA A 43 34.88 -36.84 -26.94
CA ALA A 43 33.42 -36.84 -26.84
C ALA A 43 32.91 -36.81 -25.38
N GLU A 44 33.59 -37.50 -24.45
CA GLU A 44 33.29 -37.43 -23.02
C GLU A 44 33.50 -36.01 -22.46
N ILE A 45 34.58 -35.33 -22.89
CA ILE A 45 34.83 -33.93 -22.54
C ILE A 45 33.74 -33.02 -23.10
N LEU A 46 33.32 -33.20 -24.36
CA LEU A 46 32.24 -32.42 -24.97
C LEU A 46 30.86 -32.67 -24.32
N GLN A 47 30.62 -33.85 -23.76
CA GLN A 47 29.40 -34.13 -22.99
C GLN A 47 29.36 -33.41 -21.63
N ILE A 48 30.50 -32.96 -21.09
CA ILE A 48 30.52 -32.24 -19.81
C ILE A 48 29.83 -30.87 -19.91
N PRO A 49 30.17 -29.98 -20.88
CA PRO A 49 29.42 -28.76 -21.14
C PRO A 49 27.93 -29.03 -21.42
N GLN A 50 27.62 -30.06 -22.22
CA GLN A 50 26.25 -30.39 -22.57
C GLN A 50 25.43 -30.83 -21.34
N ARG A 51 25.96 -31.73 -20.50
CA ARG A 51 25.32 -32.09 -19.22
C ARG A 51 25.27 -30.93 -18.22
N LYS A 52 26.23 -30.01 -18.25
CA LYS A 52 26.17 -28.80 -17.41
C LYS A 52 25.08 -27.84 -17.87
N LEU A 53 24.82 -27.78 -19.18
CA LEU A 53 23.78 -26.95 -19.79
C LEU A 53 22.38 -27.59 -19.65
N GLU A 54 22.30 -28.92 -19.77
CA GLU A 54 21.04 -29.70 -19.69
C GLU A 54 20.66 -30.09 -18.25
N GLY A 55 21.65 -30.34 -17.38
CA GLY A 55 21.48 -30.70 -15.96
C GLY A 55 21.37 -29.52 -15.02
N SER A 56 21.46 -28.29 -15.53
CA SER A 56 21.20 -27.08 -14.78
C SER A 56 20.60 -26.06 -15.73
N CYS A 57 19.27 -26.02 -15.78
CA CYS A 57 18.63 -24.73 -15.90
C CYS A 57 18.44 -24.22 -14.48
N PRO A 58 19.38 -23.41 -13.92
CA PRO A 58 19.15 -22.72 -12.65
C PRO A 58 18.03 -21.67 -12.77
N GLY A 59 17.33 -21.61 -13.91
CA GLY A 59 16.29 -20.64 -14.21
C GLY A 59 14.96 -20.88 -13.48
N GLU A 60 14.51 -22.11 -13.24
CA GLU A 60 13.16 -22.31 -12.68
C GLU A 60 13.07 -22.02 -11.18
N GLN A 61 14.02 -22.50 -10.36
CA GLN A 61 14.09 -22.15 -8.94
C GLN A 61 14.36 -20.64 -8.75
N THR A 62 15.34 -20.09 -9.49
CA THR A 62 15.68 -18.66 -9.41
C THR A 62 14.55 -17.75 -9.91
N LEU A 63 13.84 -18.13 -10.97
CA LEU A 63 12.70 -17.34 -11.48
C LEU A 63 11.53 -17.38 -10.50
N SER A 64 11.22 -18.56 -9.94
CA SER A 64 10.18 -18.69 -8.93
C SER A 64 10.48 -17.86 -7.69
N GLU A 65 11.72 -17.90 -7.19
CA GLU A 65 12.17 -17.08 -6.06
C GLU A 65 12.09 -15.59 -6.37
N PHE A 66 12.51 -15.18 -7.56
CA PHE A 66 12.42 -13.79 -8.00
C PHE A 66 10.96 -13.29 -8.07
N VAL A 67 10.05 -14.11 -8.60
CA VAL A 67 8.60 -13.81 -8.63
C VAL A 67 8.04 -13.70 -7.22
N GLN A 68 8.44 -14.60 -6.31
CA GLN A 68 8.04 -14.53 -4.90
C GLN A 68 8.54 -13.26 -4.22
N GLN A 69 9.79 -12.84 -4.47
CA GLN A 69 10.31 -11.58 -3.94
C GLN A 69 9.57 -10.37 -4.50
N ALA A 70 9.29 -10.35 -5.81
CA ALA A 70 8.53 -9.27 -6.44
C ALA A 70 7.12 -9.14 -5.84
N THR A 71 6.42 -10.26 -5.63
CA THR A 71 5.10 -10.26 -4.99
C THR A 71 5.16 -9.81 -3.52
N GLN A 72 6.20 -10.18 -2.78
CA GLN A 72 6.40 -9.71 -1.41
C GLN A 72 6.62 -8.19 -1.34
N LEU A 73 7.44 -7.65 -2.27
CA LEU A 73 7.67 -6.21 -2.38
C LEU A 73 6.39 -5.45 -2.74
N ASP A 74 5.60 -5.97 -3.67
CA ASP A 74 4.32 -5.36 -4.04
C ASP A 74 3.33 -5.36 -2.86
N ALA A 75 3.25 -6.46 -2.11
CA ALA A 75 2.41 -6.54 -0.91
C ALA A 75 2.88 -5.55 0.17
N ALA A 76 4.18 -5.45 0.44
CA ALA A 76 4.74 -4.50 1.39
C ALA A 76 4.48 -3.05 0.96
N LEU A 77 4.62 -2.74 -0.33
CA LEU A 77 4.36 -1.41 -0.88
C LEU A 77 2.88 -1.03 -0.76
N LYS A 78 1.97 -1.96 -1.05
CA LYS A 78 0.52 -1.78 -0.85
C LYS A 78 0.20 -1.52 0.61
N TYR A 79 0.77 -2.29 1.53
CA TYR A 79 0.60 -2.08 2.98
C TYR A 79 1.09 -0.70 3.42
N VAL A 80 2.30 -0.28 3.02
CA VAL A 80 2.86 1.04 3.37
C VAL A 80 1.98 2.17 2.83
N ARG A 81 1.49 2.06 1.59
CA ARG A 81 0.58 3.06 1.00
C ARG A 81 -0.75 3.12 1.74
N ALA A 82 -1.35 1.97 2.06
CA ALA A 82 -2.59 1.90 2.82
C ALA A 82 -2.42 2.51 4.21
N ARG A 83 -1.33 2.18 4.92
CA ARG A 83 -1.03 2.73 6.24
C ARG A 83 -0.80 4.24 6.20
N LYS A 84 -0.06 4.74 5.21
CA LYS A 84 0.13 6.19 5.00
C LYS A 84 -1.21 6.89 4.77
N MET A 85 -2.06 6.33 3.90
CA MET A 85 -3.39 6.88 3.61
C MET A 85 -4.26 6.94 4.86
N GLN A 86 -4.31 5.84 5.63
CA GLN A 86 -5.04 5.78 6.89
C GLN A 86 -4.61 6.89 7.85
N LEU A 87 -3.30 7.03 8.10
CA LEU A 87 -2.76 8.04 9.01
C LEU A 87 -3.05 9.48 8.55
N MET A 88 -2.98 9.75 7.24
CA MET A 88 -3.33 11.06 6.70
C MET A 88 -4.83 11.37 6.87
N LEU A 89 -5.71 10.40 6.64
CA LEU A 89 -7.15 10.57 6.85
C LEU A 89 -7.49 10.81 8.33
N GLU A 90 -6.84 10.08 9.24
CA GLU A 90 -6.96 10.29 10.68
C GLU A 90 -6.52 11.71 11.08
N SER A 91 -5.42 12.20 10.50
CA SER A 91 -4.93 13.58 10.72
C SER A 91 -5.91 14.64 10.21
N VAL A 92 -6.43 14.46 8.99
CA VAL A 92 -7.44 15.37 8.41
C VAL A 92 -8.69 15.42 9.28
N LYS A 93 -9.19 14.26 9.71
CA LYS A 93 -10.36 14.17 10.60
C LYS A 93 -10.10 14.88 11.93
N SER A 94 -8.96 14.61 12.58
CA SER A 94 -8.62 15.27 13.84
C SER A 94 -8.56 16.80 13.71
N LEU A 95 -8.04 17.31 12.60
CA LEU A 95 -8.01 18.75 12.33
C LEU A 95 -9.41 19.30 12.09
N GLN A 96 -10.25 18.61 11.31
CA GLN A 96 -11.65 19.02 11.10
C GLN A 96 -12.44 19.04 12.40
N ASP A 97 -12.29 18.03 13.26
CA ASP A 97 -12.96 17.97 14.56
C ASP A 97 -12.56 19.15 15.45
N LYS A 98 -11.29 19.56 15.43
CA LYS A 98 -10.81 20.75 16.14
C LYS A 98 -11.43 22.03 15.61
N VAL A 99 -11.45 22.22 14.28
CA VAL A 99 -12.07 23.40 13.67
C VAL A 99 -13.54 23.49 14.03
N LEU A 100 -14.27 22.38 13.96
CA LEU A 100 -15.69 22.32 14.33
C LEU A 100 -15.91 22.66 15.81
N LEU A 101 -15.08 22.11 16.69
CA LEU A 101 -15.13 22.41 18.12
C LEU A 101 -14.90 23.90 18.39
N TYR A 102 -13.88 24.51 17.78
CA TYR A 102 -13.62 25.95 17.94
C TYR A 102 -14.78 26.81 17.40
N ALA A 103 -15.36 26.45 16.26
CA ALA A 103 -16.51 27.15 15.72
C ALA A 103 -17.73 27.07 16.67
N CYS A 104 -18.00 25.91 17.25
CA CYS A 104 -19.07 25.71 18.22
C CYS A 104 -18.84 26.52 19.51
N LEU A 105 -17.62 26.51 20.04
CA LEU A 105 -17.25 27.31 21.22
C LEU A 105 -17.41 28.81 20.95
N GLN A 106 -16.98 29.28 19.77
CA GLN A 106 -17.14 30.67 19.38
C GLN A 106 -18.61 31.08 19.26
N PHE A 107 -19.45 30.21 18.69
CA PHE A 107 -20.89 30.43 18.62
C PHE A 107 -21.50 30.59 20.01
N ASN A 108 -21.23 29.65 20.92
CA ASN A 108 -21.73 29.70 22.30
C ASN A 108 -21.25 30.94 23.05
N MET A 109 -19.98 31.33 22.89
CA MET A 109 -19.45 32.57 23.49
C MET A 109 -20.16 33.82 22.97
N ASN A 110 -20.44 33.88 21.68
CA ASN A 110 -21.16 35.01 21.09
C ASN A 110 -22.60 35.08 21.61
N GLU A 111 -23.28 33.93 21.70
CA GLU A 111 -24.63 33.84 22.25
C GLU A 111 -24.67 34.28 23.72
N GLU A 112 -23.74 33.80 24.55
CA GLU A 112 -23.64 34.20 25.96
C GLU A 112 -23.40 35.71 26.09
N LYS A 113 -22.60 36.30 25.20
CA LYS A 113 -22.36 37.75 25.17
C LYS A 113 -23.64 38.52 24.85
N MET A 114 -24.39 38.09 23.83
CA MET A 114 -25.67 38.71 23.44
C MET A 114 -26.68 38.65 24.60
N LEU A 115 -26.81 37.49 25.24
CA LEU A 115 -27.70 37.32 26.39
C LEU A 115 -27.30 38.20 27.58
N LYS A 116 -26.00 38.39 27.83
CA LYS A 116 -25.52 39.31 28.88
C LYS A 116 -25.87 40.76 28.56
N GLU A 117 -25.70 41.17 27.31
CA GLU A 117 -26.04 42.53 26.88
C GLU A 117 -27.55 42.80 26.99
N GLU A 118 -28.39 41.86 26.56
CA GLU A 118 -29.85 41.95 26.70
C GLU A 118 -30.26 42.01 28.18
N ASN A 119 -29.71 41.14 29.02
CA ASN A 119 -29.97 41.18 30.46
C ASN A 119 -29.56 42.51 31.11
N GLN A 120 -28.42 43.09 30.71
CA GLN A 120 -28.01 44.41 31.20
C GLN A 120 -29.00 45.51 30.76
N GLN A 121 -29.50 45.45 29.53
CA GLN A 121 -30.51 46.38 29.05
C GLN A 121 -31.82 46.25 29.82
N LEU A 122 -32.30 45.01 30.05
CA LEU A 122 -33.50 44.74 30.83
C LEU A 122 -33.34 45.23 32.28
N GLN A 123 -32.19 45.00 32.92
CA GLN A 123 -31.91 45.53 34.26
C GLN A 123 -31.98 47.05 34.31
N LYS A 124 -31.40 47.74 33.32
CA LYS A 124 -31.49 49.22 33.22
C LYS A 124 -32.94 49.68 33.10
N GLN A 125 -33.75 49.01 32.27
CA GLN A 125 -35.16 49.32 32.12
C GLN A 125 -35.94 49.11 33.43
N ILE A 126 -35.70 48.01 34.15
CA ILE A 126 -36.33 47.73 35.45
C ILE A 126 -36.00 48.83 36.47
N VAL A 127 -34.73 49.26 36.56
CA VAL A 127 -34.31 50.33 37.48
C VAL A 127 -34.98 51.66 37.12
N ALA A 128 -35.08 51.99 35.83
CA ALA A 128 -35.77 53.20 35.37
C ALA A 128 -37.26 53.18 35.72
N MET A 129 -37.94 52.06 35.51
CA MET A 129 -39.35 51.89 35.89
C MET A 129 -39.57 51.99 37.40
N LYS A 130 -38.69 51.41 38.22
CA LYS A 130 -38.77 51.52 39.70
C LYS A 130 -38.61 52.96 40.18
N LYS A 131 -37.66 53.72 39.62
CA LYS A 131 -37.47 55.15 39.95
C LYS A 131 -38.66 56.02 39.50
N GLY A 132 -39.33 55.66 38.41
CA GLY A 132 -40.58 56.32 37.99
C GLY A 132 -41.79 55.99 38.89
N GLY A 133 -41.80 54.81 39.53
CA GLY A 133 -42.83 54.40 40.48
C GLY A 133 -42.70 55.03 41.87
N GLU A 134 -41.50 55.47 42.28
CA GLU A 134 -41.27 56.11 43.59
C GLU A 134 -41.87 57.53 43.69
N ILE A 135 -42.22 58.17 42.57
CA ILE A 135 -42.94 59.47 42.54
C ILE A 135 -44.41 59.31 42.99
N TYR A 136 -44.97 58.09 42.94
CA TYR A 136 -46.36 57.80 43.31
C TYR A 136 -46.46 56.92 44.56
N ASN A 137 -45.66 57.20 45.60
CA ASN A 137 -46.03 56.83 46.97
C ASN A 137 -46.88 57.96 47.59
N GLY A 138 -48.04 58.19 46.99
CA GLY A 138 -49.02 59.18 47.41
C GLY A 138 -50.39 58.84 46.84
N LYS A 139 -51.13 58.03 47.60
CA LYS A 139 -52.53 57.61 47.43
C LYS A 139 -52.82 56.60 46.31
N VAL A 140 -53.38 55.49 46.77
CA VAL A 140 -54.06 54.44 46.00
C VAL A 140 -55.22 55.07 45.24
N ASP A 141 -55.23 54.93 43.91
CA ASP A 141 -56.44 54.79 43.11
C ASP A 141 -56.08 53.98 41.86
N HIS A 142 -56.66 52.78 41.72
CA HIS A 142 -56.52 51.93 40.54
C HIS A 142 -57.19 52.59 39.32
N PRO A 143 -56.55 52.53 38.14
CA PRO A 143 -57.25 51.90 37.03
C PRO A 143 -56.35 50.96 36.20
N LEU A 144 -56.97 49.86 35.77
CA LEU A 144 -56.46 48.80 34.92
C LEU A 144 -55.73 49.33 33.67
N GLY A 145 -54.42 49.14 33.63
CA GLY A 145 -53.60 49.31 32.43
C GLY A 145 -52.96 47.97 32.06
N HIS A 146 -53.52 47.29 31.06
CA HIS A 146 -52.92 46.09 30.47
C HIS A 146 -51.53 46.43 29.90
N PRO A 147 -50.48 45.62 30.16
CA PRO A 147 -49.18 45.82 29.52
C PRO A 147 -49.28 45.48 28.02
N PRO A 148 -48.55 46.21 27.15
CA PRO A 148 -48.48 45.87 25.73
C PRO A 148 -47.80 44.51 25.58
N GLN A 149 -48.47 43.60 24.88
CA GLN A 149 -47.94 42.29 24.54
C GLN A 149 -46.66 42.48 23.72
N GLN A 150 -45.53 42.01 24.25
CA GLN A 150 -44.29 41.92 23.48
C GLN A 150 -44.45 40.78 22.47
N THR A 151 -44.52 41.13 21.19
CA THR A 151 -44.50 40.15 20.10
C THR A 151 -43.08 39.61 19.97
N THR A 152 -42.80 38.46 20.59
CA THR A 152 -41.58 37.69 20.32
C THR A 152 -41.72 37.06 18.93
N LEU A 153 -41.18 37.73 17.90
CA LEU A 153 -41.04 37.12 16.58
C LEU A 153 -39.79 36.23 16.57
N CYS A 154 -40.03 34.93 16.57
CA CYS A 154 -39.04 33.88 16.43
C CYS A 154 -38.17 34.11 15.17
N LEU A 155 -36.86 34.27 15.34
CA LEU A 155 -35.90 34.10 14.26
C LEU A 155 -35.49 32.62 14.21
N LEU A 156 -36.28 31.83 13.51
CA LEU A 156 -35.91 30.51 13.00
C LEU A 156 -35.79 30.63 11.47
N LYS A 157 -34.56 30.83 11.00
CA LYS A 157 -34.11 30.43 9.66
C LYS A 157 -32.59 30.39 9.61
#